data_AF-A0A954K554-F1
#
_entry.id   AF-A0A954K554-F1
#
_cell.length_a   1.000
_cell.length_b   1.000
_cell.length_c   1.000
_cell.angle_alpha   90.00
_cell.angle_beta   90.00
_cell.angle_gamma   90.00
#
_symmetry.space_group_name_H-M   'P 1'
#
loop_
_entity.id
_entity.type
_entity.pdbx_description
1 polymer ?
#
loop_
_entity_poly.entity_id
_entity_poly.type
_entity_poly.pdbx_seq_one_letter_code
_entity_poly.pdbx_strand_id
1 'polypeptide(L)'
;LPDGIEFSHRTSRRDWTNEKLTAIRKFYARFTESNGGTAVNLEGIQFETNGGGRLPLEKYLRATLVERETLQTGKKTISDVARQHSLNEKYLRTLWTALNNTAPSRVLDLIRAKWKTALPDAAPEIATDIAQWQQALWRFTTVGHIGKKNGPTAWQVPVQPIATRQEFRIKMPAEKEKKDLSLYLVTSAAGDGNTDDYAVWENARFVAPGQPDLPLRDLKQVVSVLSAYRDKLLGNAAASLKAAVEAEGAVEEHQLNALAQKHGIDRVVLGAWLSYLGMHQQEASIDSYITGKMERAQNYDFIQGWVGENALSVVANSSDQSVRIPGEVLPHSVAVHPTPQLRVAVGWKSPIAGSIKVAGHVKRAHIGCGNGVTWRLVLHRGSTRQLLASGTADSANAAVLGPFEKLVVRQGDLLSLSIGPRDGNHSCDLTAIDLTVTSESNSKTQWNLAQDVSPKILSGNPHDDQQGNQAVWHFYS
;
A
#
# COMPACT_ATOMS: atom_id res chain seq x y z
N LEU A 1 -25.81 -20.18 -44.93
CA LEU A 1 -27.00 -20.28 -44.06
C LEU A 1 -27.93 -21.32 -44.67
N PRO A 2 -28.94 -21.85 -43.94
CA PRO A 2 -29.66 -23.07 -44.31
C PRO A 2 -30.23 -23.11 -45.74
N ASP A 3 -30.50 -21.97 -46.37
CA ASP A 3 -31.22 -21.95 -47.65
C ASP A 3 -30.55 -21.14 -48.78
N GLY A 4 -29.21 -20.98 -48.81
CA GLY A 4 -28.59 -20.27 -49.94
C GLY A 4 -27.06 -20.32 -50.09
N ILE A 5 -26.62 -20.15 -51.35
CA ILE A 5 -25.25 -19.86 -51.77
C ILE A 5 -25.06 -18.34 -51.78
N GLU A 6 -23.97 -17.84 -51.21
CA GLU A 6 -23.67 -16.41 -51.14
C GLU A 6 -22.26 -16.16 -51.68
N PHE A 7 -22.11 -15.13 -52.51
CA PHE A 7 -20.84 -14.74 -53.10
C PHE A 7 -20.26 -13.56 -52.31
N SER A 8 -18.96 -13.60 -52.01
CA SER A 8 -18.24 -12.49 -51.38
C SER A 8 -17.40 -11.77 -52.42
N HIS A 9 -17.34 -10.44 -52.34
CA HIS A 9 -16.45 -9.62 -53.17
C HIS A 9 -14.97 -9.73 -52.78
N ARG A 10 -14.65 -10.46 -51.70
CA ARG A 10 -13.29 -10.67 -51.22
C ARG A 10 -12.66 -11.89 -51.88
N THR A 11 -11.34 -11.91 -52.01
CA THR A 11 -10.62 -12.98 -52.73
C THR A 11 -10.05 -14.07 -51.81
N SER A 12 -10.00 -13.85 -50.49
CA SER A 12 -9.41 -14.79 -49.54
C SER A 12 -10.47 -15.50 -48.67
N ARG A 13 -10.23 -16.79 -48.35
CA ARG A 13 -11.08 -17.57 -47.42
C ARG A 13 -11.15 -16.95 -46.02
N ARG A 14 -10.08 -16.29 -45.57
CA ARG A 14 -10.03 -15.61 -44.28
C ARG A 14 -10.99 -14.43 -44.25
N ASP A 15 -11.08 -13.66 -45.32
CA ASP A 15 -11.99 -12.52 -45.42
C ASP A 15 -13.45 -12.98 -45.44
N TRP A 16 -13.76 -14.08 -46.13
CA TRP A 16 -15.11 -14.66 -46.13
C TRP A 16 -15.53 -15.09 -44.72
N THR A 17 -14.60 -15.70 -43.98
CA THR A 17 -14.84 -16.09 -42.58
C THR A 17 -15.08 -14.85 -41.71
N ASN A 18 -14.24 -13.82 -41.85
CA ASN A 18 -14.38 -12.57 -41.09
C ASN A 18 -15.69 -11.85 -41.40
N GLU A 19 -16.13 -11.84 -42.66
CA GLU A 19 -17.39 -11.26 -43.10
C GLU A 19 -18.59 -11.95 -42.42
N LYS A 20 -18.60 -13.30 -42.42
CA LYS A 20 -19.65 -14.07 -41.72
C LYS A 20 -19.61 -13.85 -40.21
N LEU A 21 -18.44 -13.87 -39.59
CA LEU A 21 -18.29 -13.60 -38.15
C LEU A 21 -18.77 -12.18 -37.80
N THR A 22 -18.49 -11.20 -38.65
CA THR A 22 -18.97 -9.82 -38.48
C THR A 22 -20.48 -9.73 -38.57
N ALA A 23 -21.10 -10.40 -39.55
CA ALA A 23 -22.55 -10.46 -39.68
C ALA A 23 -23.22 -11.11 -38.46
N ILE A 24 -22.66 -12.22 -37.97
CA ILE A 24 -23.13 -12.90 -36.76
C ILE A 24 -23.02 -11.98 -35.54
N ARG A 25 -21.87 -11.33 -35.33
CA ARG A 25 -21.66 -10.37 -34.24
C ARG A 25 -22.64 -9.21 -34.32
N LYS A 26 -22.84 -8.63 -35.51
CA LYS A 26 -23.80 -7.54 -35.75
C LYS A 26 -25.24 -7.97 -35.43
N PHE A 27 -25.62 -9.20 -35.77
CA PHE A 27 -26.93 -9.75 -35.43
C PHE A 27 -27.16 -9.79 -33.92
N TYR A 28 -26.20 -10.36 -33.15
CA TYR A 28 -26.30 -10.52 -31.70
C TYR A 28 -26.10 -9.21 -30.93
N ALA A 29 -25.33 -8.25 -31.46
CA ALA A 29 -25.11 -6.95 -30.84
C ALA A 29 -26.40 -6.12 -30.70
N ARG A 30 -27.45 -6.43 -31.48
CA ARG A 30 -28.77 -5.79 -31.34
C ARG A 30 -29.46 -6.13 -30.02
N PHE A 31 -29.09 -7.24 -29.39
CA PHE A 31 -29.75 -7.79 -28.20
C PHE A 31 -28.80 -7.96 -27.01
N THR A 32 -27.54 -7.53 -27.13
CA THR A 32 -26.52 -7.71 -26.11
C THR A 32 -25.77 -6.42 -25.82
N GLU A 33 -25.17 -6.31 -24.65
CA GLU A 33 -24.31 -5.20 -24.24
C GLU A 33 -22.85 -5.53 -24.52
N SER A 34 -22.05 -4.49 -24.77
CA SER A 34 -20.60 -4.57 -25.02
C SER A 34 -19.74 -4.54 -23.74
N ASN A 35 -20.35 -4.54 -22.57
CA ASN A 35 -19.67 -4.42 -21.27
C ASN A 35 -19.10 -5.76 -20.76
N GLY A 36 -18.29 -5.68 -19.69
CA GLY A 36 -17.85 -6.85 -18.92
C GLY A 36 -16.59 -7.54 -19.41
N GLY A 37 -15.76 -6.86 -20.20
CA GLY A 37 -14.43 -7.32 -20.56
C GLY A 37 -13.54 -7.50 -19.33
N THR A 38 -12.80 -8.60 -19.27
CA THR A 38 -11.75 -8.83 -18.27
C THR A 38 -10.41 -8.49 -18.91
N ALA A 39 -9.71 -7.50 -18.36
CA ALA A 39 -8.38 -7.15 -18.82
C ALA A 39 -7.40 -8.31 -18.59
N VAL A 40 -6.74 -8.74 -19.65
CA VAL A 40 -5.66 -9.73 -19.65
C VAL A 40 -4.44 -9.09 -20.29
N ASN A 41 -3.30 -9.20 -19.62
CA ASN A 41 -2.05 -8.67 -20.11
C ASN A 41 -1.30 -9.79 -20.84
N LEU A 42 -1.05 -9.61 -22.14
CA LEU A 42 -0.27 -10.52 -22.98
C LEU A 42 0.89 -9.71 -23.55
N GLU A 43 2.12 -10.08 -23.18
CA GLU A 43 3.36 -9.46 -23.66
C GLU A 43 3.41 -7.92 -23.48
N GLY A 44 2.85 -7.41 -22.38
CA GLY A 44 2.86 -5.98 -22.05
C GLY A 44 1.73 -5.16 -22.67
N ILE A 45 0.84 -5.78 -23.46
CA ILE A 45 -0.36 -5.15 -24.00
C ILE A 45 -1.59 -5.67 -23.26
N GLN A 46 -2.38 -4.74 -22.71
CA GLN A 46 -3.62 -5.03 -22.03
C GLN A 46 -4.77 -5.19 -23.04
N PHE A 47 -5.37 -6.38 -23.08
CA PHE A 47 -6.53 -6.69 -23.90
C PHE A 47 -7.74 -7.00 -23.02
N GLU A 48 -8.93 -6.51 -23.37
CA GLU A 48 -10.16 -6.99 -22.74
C GLU A 48 -10.61 -8.31 -23.39
N THR A 49 -10.59 -9.38 -22.60
CA THR A 49 -11.14 -10.68 -23.00
C THR A 49 -12.61 -10.78 -22.57
N ASN A 50 -13.44 -11.48 -23.35
CA ASN A 50 -14.87 -11.70 -23.06
C ASN A 50 -15.77 -10.44 -23.01
N GLY A 51 -15.36 -9.34 -23.64
CA GLY A 51 -16.23 -8.18 -23.83
C GLY A 51 -17.34 -8.46 -24.85
N GLY A 52 -18.60 -8.18 -24.48
CA GLY A 52 -19.76 -8.34 -25.36
C GLY A 52 -20.56 -9.64 -25.17
N GLY A 53 -21.80 -9.65 -25.68
CA GLY A 53 -22.66 -10.84 -25.69
C GLY A 53 -23.51 -11.05 -24.43
N ARG A 54 -23.49 -10.11 -23.48
CA ARG A 54 -24.30 -10.16 -22.26
C ARG A 54 -25.71 -9.63 -22.54
N LEU A 55 -26.73 -10.28 -22.00
CA LEU A 55 -28.10 -9.80 -22.14
C LEU A 55 -28.34 -8.57 -21.24
N PRO A 56 -28.96 -7.48 -21.74
CA PRO A 56 -29.28 -6.29 -20.96
C PRO A 56 -30.44 -6.57 -19.98
N LEU A 57 -30.21 -7.38 -18.94
CA LEU A 57 -31.24 -7.89 -18.03
C LEU A 57 -32.13 -6.78 -17.46
N GLU A 58 -31.55 -5.63 -17.09
CA GLU A 58 -32.29 -4.47 -16.59
C GLU A 58 -33.36 -3.99 -17.59
N LYS A 59 -33.04 -3.92 -18.89
CA LYS A 59 -34.01 -3.52 -19.93
C LYS A 59 -35.17 -4.51 -20.04
N TYR A 60 -34.89 -5.80 -19.91
CA TYR A 60 -35.94 -6.83 -19.89
C TYR A 60 -36.81 -6.70 -18.65
N LEU A 61 -36.21 -6.57 -17.46
CA LEU A 61 -36.95 -6.37 -16.20
C LEU A 61 -37.83 -5.12 -16.28
N ARG A 62 -37.29 -3.99 -16.74
CA ARG A 62 -38.05 -2.76 -16.93
C ARG A 62 -39.23 -2.95 -17.88
N ALA A 63 -39.03 -3.61 -19.02
CA ALA A 63 -40.14 -3.90 -19.94
C ALA A 63 -41.23 -4.77 -19.28
N THR A 64 -40.85 -5.77 -18.48
CA THR A 64 -41.83 -6.60 -17.73
C THR A 64 -42.55 -5.83 -16.62
N LEU A 65 -41.94 -4.79 -16.04
CA LEU A 65 -42.54 -3.92 -15.05
C LEU A 65 -43.52 -2.93 -15.70
N VAL A 66 -43.10 -2.27 -16.79
CA VAL A 66 -43.91 -1.29 -17.54
C VAL A 66 -45.14 -1.94 -18.16
N GLU A 67 -44.97 -3.11 -18.78
CA GLU A 67 -46.04 -3.79 -19.53
C GLU A 67 -46.71 -4.89 -18.69
N ARG A 68 -46.51 -4.91 -17.36
CA ARG A 68 -47.00 -5.99 -16.49
C ARG A 68 -48.49 -6.23 -16.66
N GLU A 69 -49.29 -5.17 -16.52
CA GLU A 69 -50.74 -5.25 -16.59
C GLU A 69 -51.23 -5.62 -18.00
N THR A 70 -50.62 -5.05 -19.04
CA THR A 70 -50.99 -5.31 -20.44
C THR A 70 -50.64 -6.74 -20.86
N LEU A 71 -49.55 -7.30 -20.34
CA LEU A 71 -49.16 -8.72 -20.51
C LEU A 71 -50.06 -9.67 -19.69
N GLN A 72 -50.41 -9.31 -18.45
CA GLN A 72 -51.29 -10.12 -17.59
C GLN A 72 -52.73 -10.19 -18.12
N THR A 73 -53.25 -9.07 -18.62
CA THR A 73 -54.61 -8.97 -19.19
C THR A 73 -54.70 -9.47 -20.63
N GLY A 74 -53.57 -9.82 -21.25
CA GLY A 74 -53.51 -10.27 -22.65
C GLY A 74 -53.72 -9.16 -23.69
N LYS A 75 -53.77 -7.88 -23.28
CA LYS A 75 -53.88 -6.71 -24.18
C LYS A 75 -52.67 -6.60 -25.11
N LYS A 76 -51.49 -7.02 -24.66
CA LYS A 76 -50.28 -7.15 -25.49
C LYS A 76 -49.73 -8.56 -25.38
N THR A 77 -49.17 -9.06 -26.48
CA THR A 77 -48.40 -10.30 -26.47
C THR A 77 -46.94 -10.03 -26.12
N ILE A 78 -46.20 -11.08 -25.73
CA ILE A 78 -44.74 -11.00 -25.53
C ILE A 78 -44.02 -10.54 -26.82
N SER A 79 -44.53 -10.91 -27.99
CA SER A 79 -44.00 -10.45 -29.28
C SER A 79 -44.18 -8.95 -29.46
N ASP A 80 -45.33 -8.38 -29.08
CA ASP A 80 -45.59 -6.95 -29.20
C ASP A 80 -44.65 -6.15 -28.31
N VAL A 81 -44.51 -6.57 -27.06
CA VAL A 81 -43.58 -5.95 -26.09
C VAL A 81 -42.12 -6.09 -26.56
N ALA A 82 -41.72 -7.27 -27.07
CA ALA A 82 -40.38 -7.48 -27.58
C ALA A 82 -40.05 -6.55 -28.75
N ARG A 83 -40.97 -6.34 -29.70
CA ARG A 83 -40.78 -5.40 -30.81
C ARG A 83 -40.74 -3.95 -30.33
N GLN A 84 -41.70 -3.55 -29.48
CA GLN A 84 -41.80 -2.19 -28.96
C GLN A 84 -40.52 -1.77 -28.20
N HIS A 85 -39.95 -2.66 -27.40
CA HIS A 85 -38.78 -2.39 -26.58
C HIS A 85 -37.46 -2.85 -27.21
N SER A 86 -37.48 -3.33 -28.46
CA SER A 86 -36.30 -3.86 -29.17
C SER A 86 -35.56 -4.96 -28.40
N LEU A 87 -36.31 -5.91 -27.84
CA LEU A 87 -35.82 -7.00 -27.00
C LEU A 87 -35.87 -8.35 -27.74
N ASN A 88 -35.06 -9.31 -27.30
CA ASN A 88 -35.15 -10.68 -27.79
C ASN A 88 -36.40 -11.36 -27.21
N GLU A 89 -37.35 -11.71 -28.10
CA GLU A 89 -38.63 -12.29 -27.69
C GLU A 89 -38.48 -13.57 -26.87
N LYS A 90 -37.59 -14.49 -27.28
CA LYS A 90 -37.39 -15.77 -26.59
C LYS A 90 -36.92 -15.55 -25.15
N TYR A 91 -35.98 -14.64 -24.94
CA TYR A 91 -35.49 -14.32 -23.60
C TYR A 91 -36.55 -13.59 -22.77
N LEU A 92 -37.25 -12.60 -23.33
CA LEU A 92 -38.34 -11.90 -22.65
C LEU A 92 -39.42 -12.88 -22.18
N ARG A 93 -39.81 -13.84 -23.03
CA ARG A 93 -40.74 -14.92 -22.70
C ARG A 93 -40.23 -15.77 -21.54
N THR A 94 -38.96 -16.13 -21.57
CA THR A 94 -38.33 -16.97 -20.52
C THR A 94 -38.33 -16.25 -19.18
N LEU A 95 -37.94 -14.98 -19.16
CA LEU A 95 -37.92 -14.15 -17.96
C LEU A 95 -39.34 -13.95 -17.41
N TRP A 96 -40.30 -13.58 -18.28
CA TRP A 96 -41.70 -13.41 -17.89
C TRP A 96 -42.28 -14.69 -17.26
N THR A 97 -42.04 -15.84 -17.89
CA THR A 97 -42.45 -17.14 -17.34
C THR A 97 -41.79 -17.41 -15.98
N ALA A 98 -40.48 -17.17 -15.84
CA ALA A 98 -39.76 -17.43 -14.59
C ALA A 98 -40.26 -16.56 -13.43
N LEU A 99 -40.60 -15.29 -13.70
CA LEU A 99 -41.13 -14.33 -12.72
C LEU A 99 -42.58 -14.61 -12.29
N ASN A 100 -43.36 -15.30 -13.14
CA ASN A 100 -44.74 -15.66 -12.83
C ASN A 100 -44.91 -17.12 -12.38
N ASN A 101 -43.86 -17.95 -12.47
CA ASN A 101 -43.89 -19.34 -12.03
C ASN A 101 -44.05 -19.43 -10.49
N THR A 102 -44.77 -20.45 -10.02
CA THR A 102 -45.09 -20.72 -8.61
C THR A 102 -44.32 -21.89 -8.02
N ALA A 103 -43.48 -22.57 -8.81
CA ALA A 103 -42.61 -23.63 -8.30
C ALA A 103 -41.68 -23.08 -7.20
N PRO A 104 -41.65 -23.69 -5.99
CA PRO A 104 -40.88 -23.19 -4.86
C PRO A 104 -39.39 -23.03 -5.18
N SER A 105 -38.81 -21.90 -4.77
CA SER A 105 -37.39 -21.60 -4.95
C SER A 105 -36.92 -20.58 -3.93
N ARG A 106 -36.00 -20.99 -3.05
CA ARG A 106 -35.40 -20.11 -2.01
C ARG A 106 -34.82 -18.80 -2.58
N VAL A 107 -34.32 -18.84 -3.80
CA VAL A 107 -33.71 -17.68 -4.47
C VAL A 107 -34.75 -16.91 -5.31
N LEU A 108 -35.49 -17.61 -6.17
CA LEU A 108 -36.41 -16.93 -7.09
C LEU A 108 -37.64 -16.37 -6.39
N ASP A 109 -38.08 -16.93 -5.27
CA ASP A 109 -39.28 -16.46 -4.58
C ASP A 109 -39.09 -15.05 -4.00
N LEU A 110 -37.89 -14.72 -3.53
CA LEU A 110 -37.52 -13.37 -3.10
C LEU A 110 -37.58 -12.37 -4.27
N ILE A 111 -36.99 -12.75 -5.41
CA ILE A 111 -37.01 -11.94 -6.64
C ILE A 111 -38.43 -11.76 -7.17
N ARG A 112 -39.24 -12.83 -7.18
CA ARG A 112 -40.64 -12.81 -7.62
C ARG A 112 -41.49 -11.93 -6.72
N ALA A 113 -41.33 -12.03 -5.40
CA ALA A 113 -42.06 -11.20 -4.44
C ALA A 113 -41.73 -9.72 -4.65
N LYS A 114 -40.44 -9.36 -4.72
CA LYS A 114 -39.99 -8.00 -4.99
C LYS A 114 -40.50 -7.49 -6.33
N TRP A 115 -40.37 -8.29 -7.39
CA TRP A 115 -40.84 -7.91 -8.72
C TRP A 115 -42.35 -7.63 -8.71
N LYS A 116 -43.19 -8.48 -8.12
CA LYS A 116 -44.67 -8.34 -8.13
C LYS A 116 -45.16 -6.98 -7.62
N THR A 117 -44.49 -6.40 -6.62
CA THR A 117 -44.89 -5.12 -6.00
C THR A 117 -44.08 -3.93 -6.50
N ALA A 118 -42.99 -4.17 -7.24
CA ALA A 118 -42.10 -3.13 -7.73
C ALA A 118 -42.72 -2.27 -8.85
N LEU A 119 -42.34 -1.00 -8.88
CA LEU A 119 -42.55 -0.05 -9.97
C LEU A 119 -41.43 -0.14 -11.03
N PRO A 120 -41.64 0.38 -12.25
CA PRO A 120 -40.64 0.33 -13.33
C PRO A 120 -39.22 0.81 -12.96
N ASP A 121 -39.11 1.80 -12.08
CA ASP A 121 -37.83 2.40 -11.70
C ASP A 121 -37.01 1.51 -10.75
N ALA A 122 -37.59 0.43 -10.20
CA ALA A 122 -36.87 -0.55 -9.39
C ALA A 122 -36.14 -1.63 -10.21
N ALA A 123 -36.21 -1.57 -11.55
CA ALA A 123 -35.53 -2.53 -12.43
C ALA A 123 -34.01 -2.67 -12.17
N PRO A 124 -33.23 -1.58 -11.93
CA PRO A 124 -31.80 -1.68 -11.65
C PRO A 124 -31.51 -2.44 -10.33
N GLU A 125 -32.34 -2.23 -9.32
CA GLU A 125 -32.21 -2.87 -8.02
C GLU A 125 -32.47 -4.38 -8.12
N ILE A 126 -33.53 -4.78 -8.82
CA ILE A 126 -33.84 -6.20 -9.06
C ILE A 126 -32.74 -6.86 -9.91
N ALA A 127 -32.20 -6.15 -10.91
CA ALA A 127 -31.09 -6.65 -11.71
C ALA A 127 -29.83 -6.89 -10.86
N THR A 128 -29.57 -6.00 -9.89
CA THR A 128 -28.46 -6.13 -8.94
C THR A 128 -28.61 -7.36 -8.05
N ASP A 129 -29.81 -7.58 -7.49
CA ASP A 129 -30.08 -8.77 -6.67
C ASP A 129 -29.87 -10.07 -7.46
N ILE A 130 -30.37 -10.14 -8.70
CA ILE A 130 -30.17 -11.29 -9.57
C ILE A 130 -28.68 -11.49 -9.87
N ALA A 131 -27.92 -10.42 -10.12
CA ALA A 131 -26.49 -10.50 -10.39
C ALA A 131 -25.70 -11.04 -9.19
N GLN A 132 -26.05 -10.63 -7.97
CA GLN A 132 -25.43 -11.16 -6.74
C GLN A 132 -25.66 -12.66 -6.59
N TRP A 133 -26.90 -13.13 -6.78
CA TRP A 133 -27.21 -14.56 -6.77
C TRP A 133 -26.52 -15.33 -7.90
N GLN A 134 -26.44 -14.73 -9.09
CA GLN A 134 -25.74 -15.35 -10.22
C GLN A 134 -24.25 -15.54 -9.91
N GLN A 135 -23.60 -14.56 -9.29
CA GLN A 135 -22.19 -14.66 -8.88
C GLN A 135 -21.96 -15.68 -7.76
N ALA A 136 -22.92 -15.83 -6.84
CA ALA A 136 -22.83 -16.79 -5.74
C ALA A 136 -23.08 -18.24 -6.18
N LEU A 137 -23.95 -18.44 -7.17
CA LEU A 137 -24.43 -19.76 -7.59
C LEU A 137 -23.79 -20.26 -8.89
N TRP A 138 -23.09 -19.39 -9.63
CA TRP A 138 -22.49 -19.74 -10.91
C TRP A 138 -21.10 -19.15 -11.07
N ARG A 139 -20.23 -19.94 -11.70
CA ARG A 139 -18.93 -19.48 -12.19
C ARG A 139 -18.94 -19.49 -13.72
N PHE A 140 -18.58 -18.36 -14.31
CA PHE A 140 -18.32 -18.25 -15.75
C PHE A 140 -16.85 -18.56 -16.03
N THR A 141 -16.59 -19.52 -16.91
CA THR A 141 -15.22 -19.92 -17.28
C THR A 141 -14.84 -19.42 -18.66
N THR A 142 -13.55 -19.40 -18.99
CA THR A 142 -13.10 -18.98 -20.32
C THR A 142 -13.51 -19.97 -21.41
N VAL A 143 -14.24 -19.49 -22.42
CA VAL A 143 -14.76 -20.34 -23.52
C VAL A 143 -13.64 -21.11 -24.23
N GLY A 144 -12.47 -20.49 -24.46
CA GLY A 144 -11.32 -21.14 -25.13
C GLY A 144 -10.64 -22.25 -24.32
N HIS A 145 -11.04 -22.48 -23.06
CA HIS A 145 -10.52 -23.55 -22.22
C HIS A 145 -11.46 -24.76 -22.12
N ILE A 146 -12.66 -24.66 -22.69
CA ILE A 146 -13.64 -25.75 -22.68
C ILE A 146 -13.10 -26.93 -23.51
N GLY A 147 -13.11 -28.13 -22.93
CA GLY A 147 -12.64 -29.36 -23.60
C GLY A 147 -11.14 -29.64 -23.51
N LYS A 148 -10.33 -28.77 -22.87
CA LYS A 148 -8.94 -29.11 -22.53
C LYS A 148 -8.88 -30.20 -21.46
N LYS A 149 -7.82 -31.00 -21.43
CA LYS A 149 -7.56 -31.96 -20.33
C LYS A 149 -7.51 -31.19 -19.00
N ASN A 150 -8.39 -31.53 -18.05
CA ASN A 150 -8.62 -30.81 -16.79
C ASN A 150 -9.16 -29.36 -16.93
N GLY A 151 -9.70 -29.00 -18.10
CA GLY A 151 -10.36 -27.71 -18.34
C GLY A 151 -11.83 -27.69 -17.90
N PRO A 152 -12.47 -26.51 -17.89
CA PRO A 152 -13.91 -26.41 -17.61
C PRO A 152 -14.74 -27.19 -18.63
N THR A 153 -15.85 -27.78 -18.18
CA THR A 153 -16.74 -28.59 -19.02
C THR A 153 -17.78 -27.75 -19.76
N ALA A 154 -18.08 -26.54 -19.26
CA ALA A 154 -19.06 -25.63 -19.83
C ALA A 154 -18.67 -24.17 -19.55
N TRP A 155 -19.22 -23.25 -20.33
CA TRP A 155 -19.01 -21.81 -20.15
C TRP A 155 -19.54 -21.29 -18.81
N GLN A 156 -20.64 -21.85 -18.33
CA GLN A 156 -21.26 -21.53 -17.04
C GLN A 156 -21.35 -22.84 -16.24
N VAL A 157 -20.76 -22.87 -15.05
CA VAL A 157 -20.76 -24.04 -14.17
C VAL A 157 -21.39 -23.70 -12.81
N PRO A 158 -22.21 -24.59 -12.23
CA PRO A 158 -22.84 -24.34 -10.94
C PRO A 158 -21.80 -24.29 -9.82
N VAL A 159 -22.07 -23.45 -8.82
CA VAL A 159 -21.32 -23.35 -7.56
C VAL A 159 -22.29 -23.73 -6.44
N GLN A 160 -21.84 -24.58 -5.52
CA GLN A 160 -22.57 -24.92 -4.30
C GLN A 160 -21.99 -24.09 -3.15
N PRO A 161 -22.61 -22.96 -2.77
CA PRO A 161 -22.07 -22.07 -1.73
C PRO A 161 -22.40 -22.55 -0.30
N ILE A 162 -23.11 -23.67 -0.14
CA ILE A 162 -23.48 -24.19 1.17
C ILE A 162 -22.26 -24.82 1.84
N ALA A 163 -21.83 -24.21 2.94
CA ALA A 163 -20.76 -24.71 3.79
C ALA A 163 -21.22 -24.75 5.25
N THR A 164 -20.77 -25.75 6.00
CA THR A 164 -21.02 -25.85 7.45
C THR A 164 -20.16 -24.87 8.26
N ARG A 165 -19.11 -24.32 7.64
CA ARG A 165 -18.21 -23.33 8.22
C ARG A 165 -17.70 -22.40 7.13
N GLN A 166 -17.72 -21.10 7.40
CA GLN A 166 -17.18 -20.07 6.52
C GLN A 166 -16.25 -19.16 7.31
N GLU A 167 -15.05 -18.93 6.78
CA GLU A 167 -14.12 -17.94 7.33
C GLU A 167 -14.34 -16.58 6.67
N PHE A 168 -14.41 -15.53 7.49
CA PHE A 168 -14.50 -14.14 7.04
C PHE A 168 -13.23 -13.39 7.43
N ARG A 169 -12.53 -12.84 6.43
CA ARG A 169 -11.38 -11.95 6.63
C ARG A 169 -11.69 -10.60 6.00
N ILE A 170 -12.01 -9.63 6.85
CA ILE A 170 -12.38 -8.28 6.41
C ILE A 170 -11.22 -7.35 6.74
N LYS A 171 -10.63 -6.75 5.70
CA LYS A 171 -9.63 -5.71 5.89
C LYS A 171 -10.31 -4.47 6.45
N MET A 172 -9.91 -4.03 7.64
CA MET A 172 -10.41 -2.79 8.21
C MET A 172 -9.96 -1.62 7.32
N PRO A 173 -10.85 -0.66 7.01
CA PRO A 173 -10.50 0.48 6.18
C PRO A 173 -9.37 1.28 6.83
N ALA A 174 -8.36 1.67 6.05
CA ALA A 174 -7.36 2.61 6.51
C ALA A 174 -8.05 3.97 6.74
N GLU A 175 -8.02 4.48 7.96
CA GLU A 175 -8.64 5.75 8.32
C GLU A 175 -8.19 6.86 7.36
N LYS A 176 -9.13 7.39 6.57
CA LYS A 176 -8.93 8.68 5.88
C LYS A 176 -9.59 9.83 6.63
N GLU A 177 -10.56 9.55 7.49
CA GLU A 177 -11.24 10.55 8.33
C GLU A 177 -11.64 9.91 9.65
N LYS A 178 -11.44 10.64 10.75
CA LYS A 178 -11.79 10.29 12.13
C LYS A 178 -13.31 10.15 12.31
N LYS A 179 -13.89 9.06 11.81
CA LYS A 179 -15.27 8.65 12.10
C LYS A 179 -15.24 7.32 12.81
N ASP A 180 -16.08 7.18 13.83
CA ASP A 180 -16.25 5.93 14.57
C ASP A 180 -16.53 4.77 13.60
N LEU A 181 -15.74 3.70 13.68
CA LEU A 181 -15.97 2.50 12.90
C LEU A 181 -16.97 1.60 13.63
N SER A 182 -18.13 1.37 13.01
CA SER A 182 -19.12 0.41 13.51
C SER A 182 -19.02 -0.92 12.77
N LEU A 183 -18.87 -2.02 13.51
CA LEU A 183 -18.88 -3.38 13.00
C LEU A 183 -20.13 -4.11 13.49
N TYR A 184 -20.88 -4.70 12.56
CA TYR A 184 -22.05 -5.53 12.86
C TYR A 184 -21.79 -6.97 12.43
N LEU A 185 -22.01 -7.92 13.34
CA LEU A 185 -22.05 -9.34 13.02
C LEU A 185 -23.53 -9.73 12.88
N VAL A 186 -23.96 -10.05 11.66
CA VAL A 186 -25.37 -10.29 11.35
C VAL A 186 -25.54 -11.72 10.86
N THR A 187 -26.52 -12.41 11.42
CA THR A 187 -27.00 -13.72 10.96
C THR A 187 -28.48 -13.59 10.63
N SER A 188 -28.91 -14.11 9.48
CA SER A 188 -30.31 -14.11 9.04
C SER A 188 -30.81 -15.53 8.73
N ALA A 189 -32.13 -15.68 8.76
CA ALA A 189 -32.82 -16.98 8.69
C ALA A 189 -32.98 -17.56 7.27
N ALA A 190 -32.13 -17.16 6.33
CA ALA A 190 -32.06 -17.63 4.93
C ALA A 190 -33.39 -17.73 4.11
N GLY A 191 -34.52 -17.21 4.59
CA GLY A 191 -35.81 -17.15 3.91
C GLY A 191 -36.83 -18.21 4.30
N ASP A 192 -36.56 -19.12 5.24
CA ASP A 192 -37.51 -20.13 5.74
C ASP A 192 -37.92 -20.00 7.21
N GLY A 193 -37.54 -18.90 7.82
CA GLY A 193 -37.74 -18.67 9.25
C GLY A 193 -36.59 -19.28 10.04
N ASN A 194 -36.53 -18.97 11.33
CA ASN A 194 -35.38 -19.29 12.18
C ASN A 194 -35.52 -20.62 12.93
N THR A 195 -36.53 -21.43 12.60
CA THR A 195 -36.75 -22.73 13.24
C THR A 195 -35.59 -23.65 12.87
N ASP A 196 -34.90 -24.18 13.88
CA ASP A 196 -33.74 -25.06 13.74
C ASP A 196 -32.49 -24.42 13.08
N ASP A 197 -32.44 -23.09 13.01
CA ASP A 197 -31.26 -22.34 12.55
C ASP A 197 -30.24 -22.12 13.68
N TYR A 198 -29.08 -22.77 13.57
CA TYR A 198 -27.96 -22.58 14.48
C TYR A 198 -26.75 -21.99 13.75
N ALA A 199 -26.36 -20.76 14.12
CA ALA A 199 -25.16 -20.10 13.62
C ALA A 199 -24.29 -19.59 14.76
N VAL A 200 -22.99 -19.81 14.67
CA VAL A 200 -22.01 -19.41 15.69
C VAL A 200 -20.93 -18.55 15.06
N TRP A 201 -20.74 -17.34 15.59
CA TRP A 201 -19.56 -16.53 15.31
C TRP A 201 -18.42 -16.99 16.21
N GLU A 202 -17.56 -17.84 15.66
CA GLU A 202 -16.43 -18.40 16.39
C GLU A 202 -15.15 -17.58 16.17
N ASN A 203 -14.40 -17.35 17.25
CA ASN A 203 -13.04 -16.77 17.21
C ASN A 203 -12.96 -15.38 16.54
N ALA A 204 -13.98 -14.54 16.74
CA ALA A 204 -13.99 -13.16 16.24
C ALA A 204 -12.92 -12.31 16.95
N ARG A 205 -12.02 -11.71 16.16
CA ARG A 205 -10.84 -10.99 16.67
C ARG A 205 -10.28 -9.99 15.66
N PHE A 206 -9.57 -8.99 16.16
CA PHE A 206 -8.72 -8.12 15.35
C PHE A 206 -7.32 -8.73 15.23
N VAL A 207 -6.71 -8.60 14.04
CA VAL A 207 -5.38 -9.11 13.73
C VAL A 207 -4.57 -7.99 13.10
N ALA A 208 -3.38 -7.73 13.63
CA ALA A 208 -2.44 -6.75 13.10
C ALA A 208 -1.02 -7.32 13.04
N PRO A 209 -0.23 -7.07 11.97
CA PRO A 209 1.14 -7.56 11.88
C PRO A 209 2.01 -7.15 13.07
N GLY A 210 2.74 -8.10 13.64
CA GLY A 210 3.62 -7.87 14.79
C GLY A 210 2.90 -7.63 16.13
N GLN A 211 1.57 -7.75 16.16
CA GLN A 211 0.77 -7.62 17.38
C GLN A 211 0.09 -8.96 17.70
N PRO A 212 -0.16 -9.27 18.99
CA PRO A 212 -1.04 -10.36 19.37
C PRO A 212 -2.46 -10.15 18.84
N ASP A 213 -3.13 -11.24 18.48
CA ASP A 213 -4.55 -11.21 18.13
C ASP A 213 -5.37 -10.64 19.31
N LEU A 214 -6.33 -9.75 19.01
CA LEU A 214 -7.22 -9.14 20.00
C LEU A 214 -8.64 -9.70 19.86
N PRO A 215 -9.06 -10.66 20.70
CA PRO A 215 -10.42 -11.19 20.68
C PRO A 215 -11.46 -10.09 20.96
N LEU A 216 -12.58 -10.10 20.24
CA LEU A 216 -13.64 -9.10 20.44
C LEU A 216 -14.21 -9.12 21.86
N ARG A 217 -14.18 -10.28 22.53
CA ARG A 217 -14.60 -10.43 23.93
C ARG A 217 -13.72 -9.64 24.91
N ASP A 218 -12.44 -9.45 24.60
CA ASP A 218 -11.46 -8.82 25.48
C ASP A 218 -11.33 -7.30 25.20
N LEU A 219 -11.93 -6.83 24.10
CA LEU A 219 -11.82 -5.46 23.59
C LEU A 219 -12.15 -4.40 24.66
N LYS A 220 -13.27 -4.58 25.39
CA LYS A 220 -13.69 -3.60 26.42
C LYS A 220 -12.66 -3.47 27.55
N GLN A 221 -12.10 -4.59 27.99
CA GLN A 221 -11.11 -4.60 29.05
C GLN A 221 -9.80 -3.96 28.59
N VAL A 222 -9.33 -4.31 27.38
CA VAL A 222 -8.13 -3.73 26.78
C VAL A 222 -8.26 -2.21 26.62
N VAL A 223 -9.38 -1.74 26.07
CA VAL A 223 -9.65 -0.30 25.92
C VAL A 223 -9.64 0.40 27.28
N SER A 224 -10.30 -0.16 28.29
CA SER A 224 -10.31 0.41 29.65
C SER A 224 -8.91 0.55 30.24
N VAL A 225 -8.07 -0.49 30.13
CA VAL A 225 -6.68 -0.48 30.62
C VAL A 225 -5.86 0.57 29.87
N LEU A 226 -5.96 0.62 28.54
CA LEU A 226 -5.22 1.61 27.73
C LEU A 226 -5.64 3.04 28.03
N SER A 227 -6.95 3.30 28.20
CA SER A 227 -7.45 4.62 28.58
C SER A 227 -6.93 5.04 29.97
N ALA A 228 -7.02 4.17 30.97
CA ALA A 228 -6.52 4.47 32.31
C ALA A 228 -5.00 4.71 32.31
N TYR A 229 -4.24 3.94 31.54
CA TYR A 229 -2.79 4.13 31.42
C TYR A 229 -2.43 5.44 30.73
N ARG A 230 -3.16 5.81 29.66
CA ARG A 230 -3.01 7.11 28.99
C ARG A 230 -3.28 8.26 29.95
N ASP A 231 -4.35 8.18 30.72
CA ASP A 231 -4.71 9.25 31.67
C ASP A 231 -3.65 9.38 32.77
N LYS A 232 -3.09 8.25 33.24
CA LYS A 232 -1.95 8.24 34.18
C LYS A 232 -0.69 8.87 33.58
N LEU A 233 -0.34 8.55 32.33
CA LEU A 233 0.81 9.13 31.62
C LEU A 233 0.66 10.66 31.50
N LEU A 234 -0.51 11.12 31.03
CA LEU A 234 -0.80 12.54 30.80
C LEU A 234 -0.90 13.31 32.12
N GLY A 235 -1.55 12.75 33.14
CA GLY A 235 -1.68 13.38 34.45
C GLY A 235 -0.34 13.61 35.15
N ASN A 236 0.69 12.81 34.84
CA ASN A 236 2.03 12.94 35.40
C ASN A 236 3.02 13.71 34.50
N ALA A 237 2.56 14.30 33.40
CA ALA A 237 3.44 14.96 32.44
C ALA A 237 4.31 16.06 33.08
N ALA A 238 3.70 16.97 33.84
CA ALA A 238 4.41 18.09 34.45
C ALA A 238 5.45 17.64 35.50
N ALA A 239 5.11 16.65 36.33
CA ALA A 239 6.04 16.09 37.31
C ALA A 239 7.18 15.33 36.62
N SER A 240 6.88 14.59 35.56
CA SER A 240 7.89 13.86 34.77
C SER A 240 8.88 14.80 34.09
N LEU A 241 8.42 15.94 33.57
CA LEU A 241 9.28 16.97 33.00
C LEU A 241 10.18 17.63 34.06
N LYS A 242 9.68 17.85 35.29
CA LYS A 242 10.51 18.36 36.40
C LYS A 242 11.59 17.35 36.79
N ALA A 243 11.23 16.07 36.90
CA ALA A 243 12.18 15.00 37.17
C ALA A 243 13.25 14.89 36.07
N ALA A 244 12.86 15.05 34.81
CA ALA A 244 13.77 15.11 33.67
C ALA A 244 14.77 16.28 33.80
N VAL A 245 14.31 17.49 34.09
CA VAL A 245 15.20 18.64 34.28
C VAL A 245 16.18 18.40 35.42
N GLU A 246 15.72 17.83 36.54
CA GLU A 246 16.58 17.52 37.69
C GLU A 246 17.65 16.47 37.38
N ALA A 247 17.37 15.52 36.49
CA ALA A 247 18.30 14.45 36.18
C ALA A 247 19.52 14.90 35.35
N GLU A 248 19.46 16.10 34.74
CA GLU A 248 20.56 16.73 33.99
C GLU A 248 21.28 15.83 32.96
N GLY A 249 20.61 14.83 32.38
CA GLY A 249 21.26 13.95 31.41
C GLY A 249 20.61 12.58 31.26
N ALA A 250 21.41 11.61 30.80
CA ALA A 250 20.96 10.22 30.73
C ALA A 250 20.79 9.64 32.14
N VAL A 251 19.68 8.95 32.36
CA VAL A 251 19.26 8.45 33.67
C VAL A 251 19.50 6.95 33.78
N GLU A 252 20.25 6.55 34.81
CA GLU A 252 20.49 5.15 35.17
C GLU A 252 19.31 4.55 35.95
N GLU A 253 19.20 3.23 35.99
CA GLU A 253 18.08 2.54 36.65
C GLU A 253 17.96 2.90 38.15
N HIS A 254 19.08 3.06 38.85
CA HIS A 254 19.09 3.46 40.25
C HIS A 254 18.62 4.91 40.44
N GLN A 255 18.93 5.81 39.51
CA GLN A 255 18.48 7.20 39.52
C GLN A 255 17.00 7.30 39.17
N LEU A 256 16.51 6.49 38.23
CA LEU A 256 15.08 6.42 37.88
C LEU A 256 14.23 6.08 39.11
N ASN A 257 14.66 5.11 39.92
CA ASN A 257 13.95 4.74 41.14
C ASN A 257 13.91 5.92 42.15
N ALA A 258 15.04 6.60 42.34
CA ALA A 258 15.13 7.75 43.23
C ALA A 258 14.26 8.93 42.75
N LEU A 259 14.29 9.24 41.44
CA LEU A 259 13.47 10.30 40.83
C LEU A 259 11.98 9.97 40.89
N ALA A 260 11.60 8.73 40.62
CA ALA A 260 10.22 8.26 40.72
C ALA A 260 9.68 8.44 42.15
N GLN A 261 10.45 8.01 43.16
CA GLN A 261 10.08 8.18 44.56
C GLN A 261 10.02 9.65 44.97
N LYS A 262 11.01 10.46 44.57
CA LYS A 262 11.08 11.89 44.92
C LYS A 262 9.92 12.68 44.36
N HIS A 263 9.55 12.42 43.10
CA HIS A 263 8.47 13.14 42.41
C HIS A 263 7.09 12.49 42.59
N GLY A 264 7.00 11.37 43.32
CA GLY A 264 5.74 10.66 43.56
C GLY A 264 5.12 10.07 42.31
N ILE A 265 5.95 9.69 41.32
CA ILE A 265 5.52 9.19 40.02
C ILE A 265 5.73 7.68 39.98
N ASP A 266 4.79 6.97 39.39
CA ASP A 266 5.00 5.56 39.06
C ASP A 266 6.26 5.38 38.20
N ARG A 267 7.13 4.45 38.58
CA ARG A 267 8.42 4.20 37.92
C ARG A 267 8.27 3.95 36.41
N VAL A 268 7.25 3.19 35.99
CA VAL A 268 7.03 2.85 34.58
C VAL A 268 6.59 4.09 33.80
N VAL A 269 5.74 4.93 34.41
CA VAL A 269 5.30 6.21 33.82
C VAL A 269 6.48 7.17 33.65
N LEU A 270 7.30 7.34 34.70
CA LEU A 270 8.48 8.20 34.60
C LEU A 270 9.48 7.65 33.57
N GLY A 271 9.72 6.34 33.59
CA GLY A 271 10.56 5.66 32.60
C GLY A 271 10.11 5.95 31.18
N ALA A 272 8.81 5.78 30.87
CA ALA A 272 8.26 6.08 29.55
C ALA A 272 8.46 7.53 29.12
N TRP A 273 8.28 8.50 30.03
CA TRP A 273 8.56 9.92 29.75
C TRP A 273 10.04 10.18 29.48
N LEU A 274 10.94 9.62 30.30
CA LEU A 274 12.37 9.75 30.08
C LEU A 274 12.80 9.07 28.78
N SER A 275 12.18 7.94 28.38
CA SER A 275 12.45 7.30 27.09
C SER A 275 12.01 8.22 25.95
N TYR A 276 10.79 8.77 26.04
CA TYR A 276 10.26 9.71 25.06
C TYR A 276 11.13 10.96 24.90
N LEU A 277 11.70 11.47 26.00
CA LEU A 277 12.64 12.60 26.00
C LEU A 277 14.07 12.20 25.56
N GLY A 278 14.32 10.93 25.27
CA GLY A 278 15.64 10.42 24.88
C GLY A 278 16.66 10.48 26.02
N MET A 279 16.23 10.35 27.27
CA MET A 279 17.05 10.43 28.49
C MET A 279 17.49 9.07 29.03
N HIS A 280 17.47 8.03 28.20
CA HIS A 280 18.04 6.72 28.54
C HIS A 280 19.49 6.65 28.08
N GLN A 281 20.31 5.84 28.75
CA GLN A 281 21.70 5.58 28.32
C GLN A 281 21.83 4.70 27.07
N GLN A 282 20.73 4.09 26.62
CA GLN A 282 20.80 3.27 25.41
C GLN A 282 21.25 4.12 24.24
N GLU A 283 22.37 3.76 23.61
CA GLU A 283 22.85 4.42 22.41
C GLU A 283 21.89 4.20 21.23
N ALA A 284 21.97 5.06 20.23
CA ALA A 284 21.28 4.82 18.97
C ALA A 284 21.84 3.55 18.31
N SER A 285 21.00 2.52 18.13
CA SER A 285 21.38 1.28 17.44
C SER A 285 21.12 1.38 15.94
N ILE A 286 22.03 0.81 15.15
CA ILE A 286 21.89 0.60 13.70
C ILE A 286 21.91 -0.91 13.45
N ASP A 287 20.84 -1.45 12.88
CA ASP A 287 20.65 -2.88 12.61
C ASP A 287 20.66 -3.23 11.11
N SER A 288 20.84 -2.22 10.25
CA SER A 288 20.73 -2.34 8.79
C SER A 288 21.96 -1.86 8.02
N TYR A 289 23.17 -2.16 8.54
CA TYR A 289 24.43 -1.81 7.88
C TYR A 289 24.53 -2.37 6.45
N ILE A 290 25.03 -1.56 5.53
CA ILE A 290 25.38 -2.01 4.17
C ILE A 290 26.74 -2.71 4.25
N THR A 291 26.77 -4.00 3.94
CA THR A 291 27.94 -4.87 4.13
C THR A 291 28.66 -5.23 2.82
N GLY A 292 28.00 -5.12 1.67
CA GLY A 292 28.60 -5.41 0.37
C GLY A 292 29.65 -4.37 0.01
N LYS A 293 30.85 -4.79 -0.37
CA LYS A 293 31.94 -3.90 -0.81
C LYS A 293 31.93 -3.74 -2.32
N MET A 294 32.13 -2.51 -2.78
CA MET A 294 32.43 -2.17 -4.17
C MET A 294 33.84 -1.59 -4.23
N GLU A 295 34.80 -2.40 -4.68
CA GLU A 295 36.22 -2.01 -4.77
C GLU A 295 36.53 -1.13 -5.99
N ARG A 296 35.63 -1.09 -6.97
CA ARG A 296 35.70 -0.24 -8.15
C ARG A 296 34.32 -0.05 -8.74
N ALA A 297 34.05 1.11 -9.33
CA ALA A 297 32.86 1.33 -10.15
C ALA A 297 33.27 1.47 -11.61
N GLN A 298 32.74 0.60 -12.46
CA GLN A 298 33.14 0.51 -13.87
C GLN A 298 34.67 0.36 -14.00
N ASN A 299 35.34 1.32 -14.65
CA ASN A 299 36.79 1.34 -14.85
C ASN A 299 37.53 2.28 -13.88
N TYR A 300 36.84 2.83 -12.87
CA TYR A 300 37.43 3.75 -11.89
C TYR A 300 37.71 3.00 -10.57
N ASP A 301 38.97 2.72 -10.31
CA ASP A 301 39.47 2.09 -9.07
C ASP A 301 39.40 3.03 -7.86
N PHE A 302 39.44 4.35 -8.10
CA PHE A 302 39.24 5.41 -7.11
C PHE A 302 37.77 5.70 -6.78
N ILE A 303 36.81 5.03 -7.43
CA ILE A 303 35.40 5.05 -7.05
C ILE A 303 35.08 3.78 -6.28
N GLN A 304 34.95 3.92 -4.98
CA GLN A 304 34.75 2.82 -4.05
C GLN A 304 33.53 3.04 -3.19
N GLY A 305 33.00 2.01 -2.57
CA GLY A 305 31.85 2.18 -1.69
C GLY A 305 31.23 0.93 -1.13
N TRP A 306 30.09 1.12 -0.48
CA TRP A 306 29.27 0.08 0.10
C TRP A 306 28.01 -0.08 -0.73
N VAL A 307 27.64 -1.31 -1.08
CA VAL A 307 26.52 -1.63 -1.97
C VAL A 307 25.63 -2.72 -1.39
N GLY A 308 24.34 -2.65 -1.72
CA GLY A 308 23.35 -3.67 -1.41
C GLY A 308 22.55 -4.06 -2.64
N GLU A 309 21.48 -4.82 -2.44
CA GLU A 309 20.57 -5.21 -3.51
C GLU A 309 19.86 -3.99 -4.13
N ASN A 310 19.36 -4.14 -5.36
CA ASN A 310 18.55 -3.13 -6.05
C ASN A 310 19.23 -1.75 -6.16
N ALA A 311 20.53 -1.75 -6.46
CA ALA A 311 21.37 -0.55 -6.64
C ALA A 311 21.53 0.34 -5.40
N LEU A 312 21.16 -0.14 -4.21
CA LEU A 312 21.47 0.54 -2.95
C LEU A 312 22.97 0.80 -2.87
N SER A 313 23.39 2.05 -2.66
CA SER A 313 24.82 2.34 -2.57
C SER A 313 25.17 3.62 -1.81
N VAL A 314 26.34 3.59 -1.18
CA VAL A 314 27.09 4.77 -0.71
C VAL A 314 28.48 4.67 -1.33
N VAL A 315 28.82 5.60 -2.21
CA VAL A 315 30.05 5.60 -2.99
C VAL A 315 30.82 6.88 -2.74
N ALA A 316 32.14 6.81 -2.83
CA ALA A 316 33.00 7.97 -2.71
C ALA A 316 34.03 8.03 -3.84
N ASN A 317 34.42 9.25 -4.18
CA ASN A 317 35.46 9.52 -5.16
C ASN A 317 36.69 10.08 -4.46
N SER A 318 37.77 9.30 -4.43
CA SER A 318 39.02 9.67 -3.78
C SER A 318 39.98 10.46 -4.68
N SER A 319 39.58 10.76 -5.93
CA SER A 319 40.42 11.40 -6.94
C SER A 319 40.14 12.88 -7.10
N ASP A 320 41.03 13.55 -7.85
CA ASP A 320 40.85 14.93 -8.32
C ASP A 320 39.96 15.05 -9.58
N GLN A 321 39.36 13.95 -10.05
CA GLN A 321 38.60 13.89 -11.31
C GLN A 321 37.09 13.80 -11.07
N SER A 322 36.30 14.60 -11.81
CA SER A 322 34.86 14.37 -11.91
C SER A 322 34.59 13.22 -12.87
N VAL A 323 33.81 12.23 -12.44
CA VAL A 323 33.48 11.03 -13.24
C VAL A 323 31.98 10.76 -13.24
N ARG A 324 31.52 9.81 -14.07
CA ARG A 324 30.09 9.44 -14.18
C ARG A 324 29.84 7.96 -13.93
N ILE A 325 29.00 7.65 -12.93
CA ILE A 325 28.64 6.28 -12.55
C ILE A 325 27.18 6.10 -12.09
N PRO A 326 26.18 6.01 -12.99
CA PRO A 326 26.01 6.71 -14.25
C PRO A 326 25.71 8.22 -14.09
N GLY A 327 25.58 8.71 -12.85
CA GLY A 327 25.44 10.14 -12.51
C GLY A 327 26.79 10.78 -12.18
N GLU A 328 26.86 12.11 -12.15
CA GLU A 328 28.11 12.83 -11.86
C GLU A 328 28.55 12.66 -10.41
N VAL A 329 29.78 12.17 -10.20
CA VAL A 329 30.43 12.11 -8.88
C VAL A 329 31.64 13.03 -8.91
N LEU A 330 31.55 14.11 -8.14
CA LEU A 330 32.58 15.16 -8.09
C LEU A 330 33.87 14.65 -7.41
N PRO A 331 35.02 15.30 -7.64
CA PRO A 331 36.24 15.02 -6.88
C PRO A 331 36.01 15.08 -5.38
N HIS A 332 36.67 14.20 -4.62
CA HIS A 332 36.65 14.19 -3.15
C HIS A 332 35.24 14.30 -2.55
N SER A 333 34.27 13.57 -3.12
CA SER A 333 32.85 13.67 -2.75
C SER A 333 32.23 12.32 -2.44
N VAL A 334 31.06 12.34 -1.80
CA VAL A 334 30.25 11.17 -1.48
C VAL A 334 28.91 11.27 -2.22
N ALA A 335 28.50 10.16 -2.82
CA ALA A 335 27.20 10.02 -3.46
C ALA A 335 26.47 8.77 -2.94
N VAL A 336 25.15 8.82 -2.97
CA VAL A 336 24.30 7.73 -2.49
C VAL A 336 23.17 7.44 -3.48
N HIS A 337 22.67 6.21 -3.45
CA HIS A 337 21.54 5.79 -4.25
C HIS A 337 20.58 4.94 -3.39
N PRO A 338 19.29 5.33 -3.26
CA PRO A 338 18.29 4.54 -2.54
C PRO A 338 17.76 3.38 -3.40
N THR A 339 16.86 2.55 -2.85
CA THR A 339 16.09 1.57 -3.62
C THR A 339 14.62 2.02 -3.72
N PRO A 340 13.73 1.34 -4.48
CA PRO A 340 12.33 1.74 -4.50
C PRO A 340 11.60 1.54 -3.15
N GLN A 341 12.12 0.68 -2.26
CA GLN A 341 11.51 0.38 -0.96
C GLN A 341 12.33 0.87 0.24
N LEU A 342 13.63 1.09 0.07
CA LEU A 342 14.55 1.45 1.15
C LEU A 342 15.17 2.83 0.92
N ARG A 343 15.39 3.52 2.03
CA ARG A 343 16.20 4.73 2.06
C ARG A 343 17.67 4.32 2.17
N VAL A 344 18.57 5.19 1.79
CA VAL A 344 20.00 5.07 2.11
C VAL A 344 20.34 6.18 3.09
N ALA A 345 21.12 5.86 4.12
CA ALA A 345 21.46 6.80 5.18
C ALA A 345 22.96 6.82 5.44
N VAL A 346 23.46 8.03 5.67
CA VAL A 346 24.78 8.27 6.24
C VAL A 346 24.60 8.92 7.60
N GLY A 347 25.14 8.28 8.63
CA GLY A 347 25.02 8.72 10.02
C GLY A 347 26.35 9.20 10.59
N TRP A 348 26.33 10.34 11.25
CA TRP A 348 27.40 10.80 12.14
C TRP A 348 27.04 10.43 13.58
N LYS A 349 27.80 9.53 14.19
CA LYS A 349 27.66 9.18 15.61
C LYS A 349 28.58 10.08 16.41
N SER A 350 28.00 10.79 17.37
CA SER A 350 28.71 11.83 18.09
C SER A 350 29.81 11.25 18.98
N PRO A 351 31.08 11.64 18.80
CA PRO A 351 32.16 11.25 19.69
C PRO A 351 32.25 12.17 20.93
N ILE A 352 31.39 13.19 21.03
CA ILE A 352 31.45 14.21 22.09
C ILE A 352 30.07 14.43 22.74
N ALA A 353 30.07 15.03 23.92
CA ALA A 353 28.89 15.67 24.48
C ALA A 353 29.05 17.20 24.39
N GLY A 354 28.01 17.91 23.95
CA GLY A 354 28.04 19.37 23.82
C GLY A 354 27.08 19.90 22.75
N SER A 355 27.26 21.19 22.43
CA SER A 355 26.52 21.85 21.35
C SER A 355 27.28 21.78 20.03
N ILE A 356 26.59 21.44 18.95
CA ILE A 356 27.13 21.38 17.61
C ILE A 356 26.36 22.30 16.65
N LYS A 357 27.06 22.70 15.60
CA LYS A 357 26.51 23.32 14.40
C LYS A 357 26.52 22.31 13.25
N VAL A 358 25.40 22.18 12.56
CA VAL A 358 25.23 21.24 11.43
C VAL A 358 24.88 22.00 10.16
N ALA A 359 25.61 21.77 9.08
CA ALA A 359 25.31 22.30 7.75
C ALA A 359 25.65 21.28 6.66
N GLY A 360 25.11 21.44 5.46
CA GLY A 360 25.44 20.57 4.33
C GLY A 360 24.51 20.81 3.16
N HIS A 361 24.46 19.85 2.24
CA HIS A 361 23.53 19.89 1.13
C HIS A 361 23.26 18.52 0.52
N VAL A 362 22.15 18.44 -0.21
CA VAL A 362 21.77 17.29 -1.02
C VAL A 362 21.61 17.76 -2.46
N LYS A 363 22.38 17.20 -3.38
CA LYS A 363 22.36 17.58 -4.79
C LYS A 363 22.16 16.35 -5.67
N ARG A 364 21.21 16.45 -6.58
CA ARG A 364 20.97 15.43 -7.60
C ARG A 364 22.18 15.30 -8.52
N ALA A 365 22.74 14.10 -8.67
CA ALA A 365 23.88 13.83 -9.56
C ALA A 365 23.43 13.56 -11.01
N HIS A 366 22.17 13.18 -11.23
CA HIS A 366 21.58 12.96 -12.55
C HIS A 366 20.70 14.12 -12.99
N ILE A 367 21.25 15.07 -13.76
CA ILE A 367 20.48 16.26 -14.20
C ILE A 367 19.53 15.94 -15.37
N GLY A 368 19.65 14.79 -16.05
CA GLY A 368 18.92 14.46 -17.29
C GLY A 368 17.77 13.44 -17.19
N CYS A 369 17.62 12.69 -16.10
CA CYS A 369 16.57 11.67 -15.94
C CYS A 369 16.29 11.41 -14.45
N GLY A 370 15.06 10.98 -14.12
CA GLY A 370 14.59 10.78 -12.74
C GLY A 370 13.68 11.91 -12.24
N ASN A 371 12.96 11.67 -11.15
CA ASN A 371 12.13 12.67 -10.45
C ASN A 371 12.83 13.25 -9.20
N GLY A 372 14.07 12.83 -8.94
CA GLY A 372 14.87 13.27 -7.81
C GLY A 372 14.52 12.52 -6.54
N VAL A 373 15.09 12.97 -5.42
CA VAL A 373 15.01 12.25 -4.14
C VAL A 373 14.26 13.03 -3.07
N THR A 374 13.80 12.32 -2.04
CA THR A 374 13.40 12.93 -0.77
C THR A 374 14.55 12.80 0.24
N TRP A 375 14.81 13.83 1.03
CA TRP A 375 15.83 13.80 2.07
C TRP A 375 15.25 14.14 3.44
N ARG A 376 15.87 13.61 4.50
CA ARG A 376 15.55 13.86 5.91
C ARG A 376 16.83 13.95 6.73
N LEU A 377 16.91 14.92 7.62
CA LEU A 377 17.93 15.02 8.66
C LEU A 377 17.28 14.69 10.00
N VAL A 378 17.74 13.62 10.65
CA VAL A 378 17.13 13.08 11.88
C VAL A 378 18.19 12.92 12.95
N LEU A 379 17.91 13.37 14.17
CA LEU A 379 18.75 13.12 15.34
C LEU A 379 18.15 11.97 16.16
N HIS A 380 18.92 10.92 16.37
CA HIS A 380 18.55 9.74 17.15
C HIS A 380 19.23 9.82 18.52
N ARG A 381 18.43 9.78 19.59
CA ARG A 381 18.86 9.74 21.00
C ARG A 381 18.27 8.49 21.65
N GLY A 382 19.06 7.42 21.70
CA GLY A 382 18.57 6.08 22.04
C GLY A 382 17.40 5.66 21.17
N SER A 383 16.23 5.42 21.76
CA SER A 383 15.01 5.03 21.04
C SER A 383 14.27 6.20 20.36
N THR A 384 14.66 7.44 20.64
CA THR A 384 13.92 8.64 20.20
C THR A 384 14.51 9.20 18.92
N ARG A 385 13.64 9.56 17.96
CA ARG A 385 14.02 10.14 16.66
C ARG A 385 13.39 11.52 16.51
N GLN A 386 14.22 12.56 16.43
CA GLN A 386 13.81 13.93 16.20
C GLN A 386 14.08 14.31 14.74
N LEU A 387 13.04 14.60 13.96
CA LEU A 387 13.20 15.17 12.62
C LEU A 387 13.63 16.63 12.74
N LEU A 388 14.82 16.96 12.24
CA LEU A 388 15.34 18.33 12.24
C LEU A 388 14.90 19.08 10.98
N ALA A 389 14.96 18.41 9.82
CA ALA A 389 14.49 18.95 8.55
C ALA A 389 14.22 17.84 7.53
N SER A 390 13.43 18.17 6.51
CA SER A 390 13.19 17.31 5.36
C SER A 390 12.87 18.13 4.12
N GLY A 391 13.11 17.56 2.94
CA GLY A 391 12.76 18.20 1.68
C GLY A 391 12.94 17.28 0.48
N THR A 392 12.95 17.88 -0.70
CA THR A 392 13.23 17.22 -1.97
C THR A 392 14.51 17.78 -2.60
N ALA A 393 15.18 16.96 -3.40
CA ALA A 393 16.25 17.38 -4.30
C ALA A 393 15.90 16.92 -5.72
N ASP A 394 15.09 17.73 -6.41
CA ASP A 394 14.53 17.48 -7.74
C ASP A 394 15.06 18.46 -8.80
N SER A 395 15.58 19.61 -8.39
CA SER A 395 16.20 20.62 -9.24
C SER A 395 17.71 20.40 -9.47
N ALA A 396 18.31 21.17 -10.38
CA ALA A 396 19.76 21.19 -10.59
C ALA A 396 20.53 21.89 -9.44
N ASN A 397 19.84 22.72 -8.66
CA ASN A 397 20.42 23.39 -7.50
C ASN A 397 20.46 22.44 -6.30
N ALA A 398 21.51 22.57 -5.49
CA ALA A 398 21.63 21.81 -4.26
C ALA A 398 20.55 22.26 -3.24
N ALA A 399 19.87 21.30 -2.62
CA ALA A 399 19.02 21.55 -1.48
C ALA A 399 19.91 21.72 -0.24
N VAL A 400 19.97 22.93 0.30
CA VAL A 400 20.78 23.25 1.48
C VAL A 400 20.09 22.71 2.74
N LEU A 401 20.87 22.07 3.61
CA LEU A 401 20.43 21.68 4.96
C LEU A 401 21.17 22.54 5.99
N GLY A 402 20.42 23.22 6.86
CA GLY A 402 20.97 24.09 7.89
C GLY A 402 21.38 25.49 7.39
N PRO A 403 22.19 26.23 8.18
CA PRO A 403 22.81 25.76 9.42
C PRO A 403 21.80 25.55 10.55
N PHE A 404 21.99 24.47 11.32
CA PHE A 404 21.33 24.25 12.60
C PHE A 404 22.36 24.51 13.69
N GLU A 405 22.11 25.51 14.55
CA GLU A 405 23.04 25.95 15.60
C GLU A 405 22.52 25.53 16.97
N LYS A 406 23.43 25.44 17.95
CA LYS A 406 23.11 25.08 19.34
C LYS A 406 22.38 23.73 19.48
N LEU A 407 22.65 22.80 18.57
CA LEU A 407 22.07 21.47 18.65
C LEU A 407 22.83 20.67 19.72
N VAL A 408 22.16 20.39 20.84
CA VAL A 408 22.78 19.63 21.93
C VAL A 408 22.77 18.14 21.59
N VAL A 409 23.95 17.53 21.67
CA VAL A 409 24.21 16.10 21.47
C VAL A 409 24.97 15.51 22.66
N ARG A 410 24.78 14.21 22.88
CA ARG A 410 25.57 13.39 23.79
C ARG A 410 26.47 12.46 22.99
N GLN A 411 27.53 11.96 23.64
CA GLN A 411 28.33 10.89 23.05
C GLN A 411 27.41 9.70 22.73
N GLY A 412 27.51 9.18 21.50
CA GLY A 412 26.69 8.09 21.01
C GLY A 412 25.36 8.49 20.35
N ASP A 413 24.94 9.76 20.43
CA ASP A 413 23.80 10.26 19.63
C ASP A 413 24.13 10.15 18.14
N LEU A 414 23.15 9.79 17.31
CA LEU A 414 23.35 9.56 15.88
C LEU A 414 22.57 10.59 15.05
N LEU A 415 23.28 11.40 14.28
CA LEU A 415 22.72 12.35 13.32
C LEU A 415 22.72 11.74 11.92
N SER A 416 21.54 11.50 11.35
CA SER A 416 21.35 10.75 10.12
C SER A 416 20.85 11.63 8.98
N LEU A 417 21.60 11.70 7.88
CA LEU A 417 21.11 12.20 6.60
C LEU A 417 20.60 11.02 5.77
N SER A 418 19.29 10.95 5.57
CA SER A 418 18.61 9.84 4.89
C SER A 418 17.97 10.28 3.59
N ILE A 419 18.35 9.61 2.49
CA ILE A 419 17.88 9.83 1.13
C ILE A 419 16.94 8.69 0.73
N GLY A 420 15.77 9.02 0.17
CA GLY A 420 14.75 8.05 -0.21
C GLY A 420 14.19 8.28 -1.61
N PRO A 421 13.59 7.22 -2.20
CA PRO A 421 12.97 7.31 -3.52
C PRO A 421 11.77 8.27 -3.45
N ARG A 422 11.66 9.18 -4.41
CA ARG A 422 10.49 10.05 -4.50
C ARG A 422 9.39 9.30 -5.25
N ASP A 423 8.19 9.23 -4.67
CA ASP A 423 7.03 8.54 -5.26
C ASP A 423 7.28 7.05 -5.57
N GLY A 424 8.22 6.41 -4.84
CA GLY A 424 8.66 5.02 -5.09
C GLY A 424 9.50 4.85 -6.36
N ASN A 425 9.84 5.94 -7.05
CA ASN A 425 10.78 5.95 -8.15
C ASN A 425 12.21 6.17 -7.61
N HIS A 426 13.14 5.38 -8.12
CA HIS A 426 14.57 5.42 -7.79
C HIS A 426 15.44 5.48 -9.06
N SER A 427 14.82 5.66 -10.23
CA SER A 427 15.52 5.65 -11.51
C SER A 427 16.33 6.93 -11.68
N CYS A 428 17.64 6.79 -11.90
CA CYS A 428 18.57 7.92 -12.02
C CYS A 428 18.62 8.79 -10.75
N ASP A 429 18.64 8.19 -9.56
CA ASP A 429 18.58 8.93 -8.29
C ASP A 429 19.90 8.94 -7.51
N LEU A 430 21.02 8.71 -8.20
CA LEU A 430 22.33 9.01 -7.63
C LEU A 430 22.34 10.46 -7.16
N THR A 431 22.72 10.65 -5.91
CA THR A 431 22.60 11.93 -5.20
C THR A 431 23.91 12.21 -4.47
N ALA A 432 24.56 13.31 -4.80
CA ALA A 432 25.68 13.82 -4.04
C ALA A 432 25.18 14.39 -2.70
N ILE A 433 25.86 14.03 -1.62
CA ILE A 433 25.55 14.50 -0.27
C ILE A 433 26.79 15.07 0.39
N ASP A 434 26.58 16.09 1.21
CA ASP A 434 27.59 16.63 2.10
C ASP A 434 26.97 16.93 3.46
N LEU A 435 27.72 16.65 4.51
CA LEU A 435 27.34 16.92 5.89
C LEU A 435 28.58 17.36 6.67
N THR A 436 28.48 18.56 7.23
CA THR A 436 29.50 19.15 8.09
C THR A 436 28.93 19.35 9.49
N VAL A 437 29.61 18.80 10.48
CA VAL A 437 29.31 18.97 11.90
C VAL A 437 30.48 19.69 12.55
N THR A 438 30.23 20.75 13.28
CA THR A 438 31.27 21.54 13.96
C THR A 438 30.92 21.69 15.43
N SER A 439 31.89 21.44 16.31
CA SER A 439 31.73 21.72 17.74
C SER A 439 31.65 23.23 17.97
N GLU A 440 30.62 23.69 18.68
CA GLU A 440 30.49 25.11 19.03
C GLU A 440 31.42 25.52 20.18
N SER A 441 31.89 24.57 20.99
CA SER A 441 32.88 24.84 22.05
C SER A 441 34.32 24.90 21.52
N ASN A 442 34.59 24.26 20.38
CA ASN A 442 35.89 24.31 19.72
C ASN A 442 35.72 24.24 18.20
N SER A 443 35.81 25.39 17.53
CA SER A 443 35.65 25.49 16.08
C SER A 443 36.70 24.74 15.26
N LYS A 444 37.83 24.34 15.88
CA LYS A 444 38.82 23.47 15.23
C LYS A 444 38.36 22.01 15.14
N THR A 445 37.40 21.60 15.96
CA THR A 445 36.81 20.26 15.92
C THR A 445 35.65 20.26 14.93
N GLN A 446 35.90 19.74 13.73
CA GLN A 446 34.94 19.66 12.64
C GLN A 446 35.02 18.30 11.96
N TRP A 447 33.86 17.70 11.72
CA TRP A 447 33.70 16.49 10.91
C TRP A 447 33.04 16.89 9.61
N ASN A 448 33.66 16.56 8.48
CA ASN A 448 33.06 16.72 7.17
C ASN A 448 33.02 15.35 6.49
N LEU A 449 31.82 14.95 6.07
CA LEU A 449 31.57 13.64 5.49
C LEU A 449 32.52 13.32 4.33
N ALA A 450 32.65 14.25 3.39
CA ALA A 450 33.44 14.03 2.19
C ALA A 450 34.93 13.95 2.51
N GLN A 451 35.44 14.84 3.37
CA GLN A 451 36.82 14.83 3.83
C GLN A 451 37.15 13.53 4.56
N ASP A 452 36.36 13.15 5.55
CA ASP A 452 36.64 11.97 6.38
C ASP A 452 36.58 10.67 5.57
N VAL A 453 35.57 10.53 4.71
CA VAL A 453 35.22 9.25 4.08
C VAL A 453 35.88 9.04 2.71
N SER A 454 35.93 10.08 1.85
CA SER A 454 36.29 9.89 0.45
C SER A 454 37.69 9.31 0.18
N PRO A 455 38.74 9.59 0.98
CA PRO A 455 40.06 9.01 0.72
C PRO A 455 40.12 7.49 0.88
N LYS A 456 39.25 6.90 1.71
CA LYS A 456 39.36 5.49 2.14
C LYS A 456 38.05 4.89 2.67
N ILE A 457 36.94 5.05 1.94
CA ILE A 457 35.59 4.60 2.34
C ILE A 457 35.51 3.12 2.72
N LEU A 458 36.36 2.26 2.14
CA LEU A 458 36.38 0.82 2.42
C LEU A 458 37.16 0.40 3.68
N SER A 459 37.71 1.37 4.44
CA SER A 459 38.43 1.08 5.69
C SER A 459 37.54 0.43 6.75
N GLY A 460 36.24 0.73 6.73
CA GLY A 460 35.26 0.16 7.65
C GLY A 460 33.86 0.71 7.41
N ASN A 461 32.86 -0.04 7.88
CA ASN A 461 31.51 0.42 8.13
C ASN A 461 31.05 -0.24 9.43
N PRO A 462 31.21 0.42 10.59
CA PRO A 462 31.46 1.86 10.76
C PRO A 462 32.87 2.34 10.35
N HIS A 463 32.97 3.62 10.00
CA HIS A 463 34.16 4.29 9.47
C HIS A 463 34.67 5.33 10.47
N ASP A 464 35.99 5.38 10.67
CA ASP A 464 36.67 6.29 11.60
C ASP A 464 36.86 7.68 10.97
N ASP A 465 36.84 8.73 11.78
CA ASP A 465 37.16 10.08 11.28
C ASP A 465 38.66 10.30 11.05
N GLN A 466 39.05 11.48 10.54
CA GLN A 466 40.46 11.85 10.40
C GLN A 466 41.10 12.41 11.69
N GLN A 467 40.32 12.59 12.75
CA GLN A 467 40.76 13.16 14.03
C GLN A 467 41.10 12.08 15.08
N GLY A 468 40.99 10.80 14.72
CA GLY A 468 41.32 9.65 15.57
C GLY A 468 40.15 9.12 16.39
N ASN A 469 38.93 9.61 16.17
CA ASN A 469 37.73 9.04 16.76
C ASN A 469 37.27 7.84 15.93
N GLN A 470 37.02 6.73 16.61
CA GLN A 470 36.58 5.49 15.98
C GLN A 470 35.08 5.51 15.72
N ALA A 471 34.66 4.81 14.66
CA ALA A 471 33.26 4.54 14.34
C ALA A 471 32.35 5.79 14.36
N VAL A 472 32.79 6.87 13.70
CA VAL A 472 32.06 8.15 13.61
C VAL A 472 31.05 8.13 12.47
N TRP A 473 31.42 7.59 11.32
CA TRP A 473 30.58 7.56 10.13
C TRP A 473 29.98 6.18 9.90
N HIS A 474 28.68 6.12 9.61
CA HIS A 474 27.93 4.88 9.44
C HIS A 474 27.13 4.88 8.14
N PHE A 475 27.14 3.76 7.41
CA PHE A 475 26.42 3.60 6.15
C PHE A 475 25.40 2.46 6.25
N TYR A 476 24.12 2.77 6.09
CA TYR A 476 23.02 1.83 6.36
C TYR A 476 21.77 2.19 5.54
N SER A 477 20.73 1.36 5.59
CA SER A 477 19.48 1.57 4.82
C SER A 477 18.21 1.39 5.63
#